data_AF-A0A428UJV9-F1
#
_entry.id   AF-A0A428UJV9-F1
#
_cell.length_a   1.000
_cell.length_b   1.000
_cell.length_c   1.000
_cell.angle_alpha   90.00
_cell.angle_beta   90.00
_cell.angle_gamma   90.00
#
_symmetry.space_group_name_H-M   'P 1'
#
loop_
_entity.id
_entity.type
_entity.pdbx_description
1 polymer ?
#
loop_
_entity_poly.entity_id
_entity_poly.type
_entity_poly.pdbx_seq_one_letter_code
_entity_poly.pdbx_strand_id
1 'polypeptide(L)'
;MKFQYLLTSLFGPLAAALTIAEINGNQYLSSYKGKNVSDVEGLVTAVGSSGFYLRSTKPDRSSVTSEGLYVFGRSAVSQVAVGDIVTLDGLVEEYRSNNDYIYLTEITSPRNIVVKSSDNKFKPKVIGKDTPQPPRKQFSKLDGGDIFGVPNAESRISEVNPKLQPNTYGLDFLGEPLG
;
A
#
# COMPACT_ATOMS: atom_id res chain seq x y z
N MET A 1 -47.08 -17.18 -33.95
CA MET A 1 -45.85 -17.58 -33.21
C MET A 1 -45.76 -16.73 -31.94
N LYS A 2 -45.75 -17.35 -30.75
CA LYS A 2 -45.59 -16.68 -29.45
C LYS A 2 -44.10 -16.67 -29.09
N PHE A 3 -43.51 -15.49 -28.88
CA PHE A 3 -42.16 -15.35 -28.35
C PHE A 3 -42.22 -15.28 -26.82
N GLN A 4 -41.63 -16.27 -26.16
CA GLN A 4 -41.46 -16.33 -24.70
C GLN A 4 -40.10 -15.71 -24.37
N TYR A 5 -40.07 -14.64 -23.57
CA TYR A 5 -38.83 -14.06 -23.06
C TYR A 5 -38.44 -14.77 -21.77
N LEU A 6 -37.26 -15.39 -21.74
CA LEU A 6 -36.63 -15.92 -20.54
C LEU A 6 -35.76 -14.80 -19.93
N LEU A 7 -36.14 -14.27 -18.76
CA LEU A 7 -35.27 -13.40 -17.98
C LEU A 7 -34.31 -14.29 -17.19
N THR A 8 -33.03 -14.30 -17.55
CA THR A 8 -31.96 -14.87 -16.74
C THR A 8 -31.38 -13.78 -15.84
N SER A 9 -31.61 -13.88 -14.53
CA SER A 9 -30.90 -13.03 -13.56
C SER A 9 -29.50 -13.59 -13.33
N LEU A 10 -28.47 -12.86 -13.79
CA LEU A 10 -27.08 -13.11 -13.44
C LEU A 10 -26.81 -12.52 -12.05
N PHE A 11 -26.76 -13.35 -11.01
CA PHE A 11 -26.09 -13.00 -9.75
C PHE A 11 -24.60 -13.26 -9.92
N GLY A 12 -23.83 -12.20 -10.24
CA GLY A 12 -22.37 -12.26 -10.20
C GLY A 12 -21.86 -12.32 -8.76
N PRO A 13 -20.69 -12.94 -8.49
CA PRO A 13 -20.09 -12.93 -7.17
C PRO A 13 -19.81 -11.50 -6.73
N LEU A 14 -20.18 -11.16 -5.50
CA LEU A 14 -19.81 -9.91 -4.86
C LEU A 14 -18.31 -9.95 -4.60
N ALA A 15 -17.49 -9.48 -5.54
CA ALA A 15 -16.06 -9.31 -5.32
C ALA A 15 -15.90 -8.26 -4.21
N ALA A 16 -15.33 -8.67 -3.07
CA ALA A 16 -15.00 -7.73 -2.02
C ALA A 16 -13.93 -6.75 -2.53
N ALA A 17 -14.05 -5.47 -2.15
CA ALA A 17 -13.07 -4.45 -2.50
C ALA A 17 -11.70 -4.82 -1.92
N LEU A 18 -10.64 -4.62 -2.71
CA LEU A 18 -9.27 -4.93 -2.33
C LEU A 18 -8.77 -3.96 -1.25
N THR A 19 -8.19 -4.48 -0.18
CA THR A 19 -7.68 -3.67 0.91
C THR A 19 -6.29 -3.08 0.61
N ILE A 20 -5.93 -2.01 1.31
CA ILE A 20 -4.58 -1.42 1.24
C ILE A 20 -3.50 -2.44 1.63
N ALA A 21 -3.76 -3.26 2.66
CA ALA A 21 -2.85 -4.32 3.08
C ALA A 21 -2.61 -5.38 2.00
N GLU A 22 -3.64 -5.77 1.25
CA GLU A 22 -3.51 -6.70 0.13
C GLU A 22 -2.80 -6.09 -1.08
N ILE A 23 -3.00 -4.79 -1.34
CA ILE A 23 -2.29 -4.06 -2.39
C ILE A 23 -0.79 -4.03 -2.08
N ASN A 24 -0.39 -3.65 -0.86
CA ASN A 24 1.03 -3.67 -0.49
C ASN A 24 1.59 -5.10 -0.46
N GLY A 25 0.82 -6.03 0.13
CA GLY A 25 1.25 -7.41 0.33
C GLY A 25 2.33 -7.55 1.41
N ASN A 26 2.93 -8.75 1.49
CA ASN A 26 3.93 -9.10 2.49
C ASN A 26 5.34 -9.30 1.92
N GLN A 27 5.62 -8.63 0.81
CA GLN A 27 6.89 -8.63 0.10
C GLN A 27 7.27 -7.19 -0.27
N TYR A 28 8.45 -6.98 -0.84
CA TYR A 28 8.92 -5.65 -1.24
C TYR A 28 8.20 -5.06 -2.45
N LEU A 29 7.71 -5.91 -3.35
CA LEU A 29 6.93 -5.53 -4.51
C LEU A 29 5.54 -6.15 -4.41
N SER A 30 4.54 -5.33 -4.71
CA SER A 30 3.15 -5.72 -4.76
C SER A 30 2.89 -6.82 -5.80
N SER A 31 2.08 -7.80 -5.41
CA SER A 31 1.51 -8.77 -6.35
C SER A 31 0.47 -8.17 -7.31
N TYR A 32 0.08 -6.90 -7.07
CA TYR A 32 -0.83 -6.11 -7.89
C TYR A 32 -0.13 -5.12 -8.81
N LYS A 33 1.21 -5.05 -8.82
CA LYS A 33 1.97 -4.22 -9.77
C LYS A 33 1.44 -4.41 -11.21
N GLY A 34 1.11 -3.28 -11.86
CA GLY A 34 0.58 -3.23 -13.22
C GLY A 34 -0.90 -3.60 -13.35
N LYS A 35 -1.62 -3.83 -12.24
CA LYS A 35 -3.05 -4.15 -12.24
C LYS A 35 -3.88 -2.93 -11.87
N ASN A 36 -5.04 -2.82 -12.51
CA ASN A 36 -6.07 -1.89 -12.05
C ASN A 36 -6.75 -2.44 -10.80
N VAL A 37 -6.97 -1.58 -9.83
CA VAL A 37 -7.73 -1.83 -8.62
C VAL A 37 -8.92 -0.88 -8.56
N SER A 38 -9.99 -1.30 -7.90
CA SER A 38 -11.21 -0.52 -7.75
C SER A 38 -11.71 -0.53 -6.32
N ASP A 39 -12.48 0.51 -5.97
CA ASP A 39 -13.12 0.67 -4.67
C ASP A 39 -12.14 0.61 -3.48
N VAL A 40 -10.91 1.07 -3.67
CA VAL A 40 -9.90 1.11 -2.60
C VAL A 40 -10.30 2.18 -1.59
N GLU A 41 -10.69 1.76 -0.39
CA GLU A 41 -11.11 2.66 0.69
C GLU A 41 -9.92 3.04 1.59
N GLY A 42 -9.82 4.33 1.94
CA GLY A 42 -8.83 4.80 2.90
C GLY A 42 -9.15 6.17 3.50
N LEU A 43 -8.60 6.42 4.68
CA LEU A 43 -8.57 7.72 5.34
C LEU A 43 -7.39 8.54 4.82
N VAL A 44 -7.64 9.75 4.34
CA VAL A 44 -6.62 10.70 3.91
C VAL A 44 -5.89 11.27 5.13
N THR A 45 -4.61 10.97 5.27
CA THR A 45 -3.80 11.39 6.43
C THR A 45 -2.86 12.55 6.11
N ALA A 46 -2.48 12.73 4.85
CA ALA A 46 -1.66 13.84 4.39
C ALA A 46 -1.93 14.13 2.90
N VAL A 47 -1.86 15.41 2.52
CA VAL A 47 -2.04 15.87 1.14
C VAL A 47 -0.83 16.72 0.76
N GLY A 48 -0.19 16.37 -0.36
CA GLY A 48 0.94 17.09 -0.94
C GLY A 48 0.61 17.64 -2.33
N SER A 49 1.58 18.28 -2.98
CA SER A 49 1.37 18.89 -4.31
C SER A 49 1.15 17.88 -5.44
N SER A 50 1.61 16.64 -5.26
CA SER A 50 1.63 15.61 -6.31
C SER A 50 0.71 14.43 -6.02
N GLY A 51 0.12 14.37 -4.83
CA GLY A 51 -0.66 13.21 -4.38
C GLY A 51 -0.99 13.30 -2.89
N PHE A 52 -1.51 12.22 -2.34
CA PHE A 52 -1.94 12.15 -0.93
C PHE A 52 -1.71 10.74 -0.37
N TYR A 53 -1.67 10.64 0.96
CA TYR A 53 -1.53 9.38 1.68
C TYR A 53 -2.89 8.90 2.19
N LEU A 54 -3.16 7.63 1.96
CA LEU A 54 -4.27 6.90 2.56
C LEU A 54 -3.76 6.01 3.69
N ARG A 55 -4.60 5.84 4.71
CA ARG A 55 -4.48 4.79 5.71
C ARG A 55 -5.76 3.96 5.74
N SER A 56 -5.64 2.65 5.88
CA SER A 56 -6.77 1.74 6.00
C SER A 56 -7.70 2.15 7.15
N THR A 57 -9.01 2.11 6.86
CA THR A 57 -10.08 2.30 7.86
C THR A 57 -10.30 1.03 8.70
N LYS A 58 -9.83 -0.13 8.21
CA LYS A 58 -9.97 -1.46 8.83
C LYS A 58 -8.63 -2.19 8.79
N PRO A 59 -7.64 -1.75 9.59
CA PRO A 59 -6.32 -2.35 9.56
C PRO A 59 -6.34 -3.82 10.02
N ASP A 60 -5.56 -4.66 9.34
CA ASP A 60 -5.46 -6.09 9.60
C ASP A 60 -4.55 -6.42 10.82
N ARG A 61 -3.76 -5.44 11.26
CA ARG A 61 -2.81 -5.52 12.39
C ARG A 61 -1.68 -6.55 12.18
N SER A 62 -1.44 -6.97 10.95
CA SER A 62 -0.32 -7.81 10.59
C SER A 62 0.94 -6.96 10.54
N SER A 63 1.98 -7.41 11.25
CA SER A 63 3.29 -6.74 11.23
C SER A 63 4.07 -7.01 9.94
N VAL A 64 3.49 -7.71 8.96
CA VAL A 64 4.15 -8.05 7.69
C VAL A 64 3.44 -7.43 6.48
N THR A 65 2.46 -6.57 6.72
CA THR A 65 1.71 -5.82 5.70
C THR A 65 1.66 -4.35 6.09
N SER A 66 1.41 -3.50 5.11
CA SER A 66 1.29 -2.06 5.30
C SER A 66 -0.16 -1.60 5.23
N GLU A 67 -0.55 -0.75 6.17
CA GLU A 67 -1.86 -0.10 6.21
C GLU A 67 -1.90 1.25 5.50
N GLY A 68 -0.77 1.73 5.00
CA GLY A 68 -0.68 2.99 4.29
C GLY A 68 -0.48 2.79 2.80
N LEU A 69 -0.94 3.75 1.99
CA LEU A 69 -0.75 3.74 0.56
C LEU A 69 -0.60 5.17 0.04
N TYR A 70 0.36 5.39 -0.84
CA TYR A 70 0.47 6.67 -1.53
C TYR A 70 -0.36 6.65 -2.81
N VAL A 71 -1.10 7.74 -3.05
CA VAL A 71 -1.87 7.94 -4.28
C VAL A 71 -1.22 9.10 -5.03
N PHE A 72 -0.54 8.77 -6.12
CA PHE A 72 0.12 9.73 -6.99
C PHE A 72 -0.85 10.23 -8.07
N GLY A 73 -1.07 11.54 -8.10
CA GLY A 73 -1.98 12.17 -9.06
C GLY A 73 -2.30 13.60 -8.68
N ARG A 74 -1.63 14.58 -9.32
CA ARG A 74 -1.83 16.00 -9.03
C ARG A 74 -3.26 16.49 -9.23
N SER A 75 -3.99 15.95 -10.21
CA SER A 75 -5.40 16.28 -10.46
C SER A 75 -6.37 15.72 -9.40
N ALA A 76 -5.94 14.73 -8.63
CA ALA A 76 -6.74 14.15 -7.55
C ALA A 76 -6.58 14.90 -6.23
N VAL A 77 -5.47 15.64 -6.05
CA VAL A 77 -5.18 16.42 -4.83
C VAL A 77 -6.30 17.40 -4.49
N SER A 78 -6.93 18.04 -5.48
CA SER A 78 -8.01 19.01 -5.25
C SER A 78 -9.36 18.35 -4.92
N GLN A 79 -9.46 17.03 -4.95
CA GLN A 79 -10.70 16.28 -4.71
C GLN A 79 -10.81 15.76 -3.27
N VAL A 80 -9.76 15.94 -2.45
CA VAL A 80 -9.67 15.36 -1.10
C VAL A 80 -9.07 16.34 -0.11
N ALA A 81 -9.41 16.17 1.17
CA ALA A 81 -8.82 16.86 2.30
C ALA A 81 -8.34 15.88 3.37
N VAL A 82 -7.39 16.30 4.21
CA VAL A 82 -6.96 15.51 5.38
C VAL A 82 -8.17 15.27 6.30
N GLY A 83 -8.39 14.02 6.67
CA GLY A 83 -9.55 13.59 7.45
C GLY A 83 -10.73 13.06 6.61
N ASP A 84 -10.66 13.10 5.29
CA ASP A 84 -11.65 12.44 4.43
C ASP A 84 -11.45 10.93 4.42
N ILE A 85 -12.55 10.17 4.49
CA ILE A 85 -12.56 8.76 4.07
C ILE A 85 -13.03 8.75 2.62
N VAL A 86 -12.22 8.18 1.74
CA VAL A 86 -12.48 8.15 0.30
C VAL A 86 -12.45 6.72 -0.21
N THR A 87 -13.17 6.48 -1.31
CA THR A 87 -12.95 5.33 -2.18
C THR A 87 -12.41 5.81 -3.52
N LEU A 88 -11.50 5.05 -4.14
CA LEU A 88 -10.98 5.37 -5.46
C LEU A 88 -10.57 4.12 -6.24
N ASP A 89 -10.44 4.29 -7.55
CA ASP A 89 -9.83 3.32 -8.45
C ASP A 89 -8.47 3.84 -8.94
N GLY A 90 -7.62 2.95 -9.44
CA GLY A 90 -6.38 3.34 -10.07
C GLY A 90 -5.53 2.17 -10.56
N LEU A 91 -4.28 2.46 -10.92
CA LEU A 91 -3.28 1.48 -11.34
C LEU A 91 -2.24 1.34 -10.22
N VAL A 92 -1.92 0.11 -9.82
CA VAL A 92 -0.83 -0.11 -8.85
C VAL A 92 0.51 -0.09 -9.57
N GLU A 93 1.43 0.76 -9.14
CA GLU A 93 2.80 0.85 -9.64
C GLU A 93 3.82 0.78 -8.51
N GLU A 94 5.07 0.51 -8.90
CA GLU A 94 6.21 0.51 -8.00
C GLU A 94 7.11 1.68 -8.37
N TYR A 95 7.23 2.66 -7.47
CA TYR A 95 7.96 3.88 -7.73
C TYR A 95 9.22 4.01 -6.89
N ARG A 96 10.26 4.60 -7.49
CA ARG A 96 11.45 5.07 -6.79
C ARG A 96 12.06 6.20 -7.60
N SER A 97 12.57 7.21 -6.91
CA SER A 97 13.22 8.36 -7.55
C SER A 97 14.70 8.11 -7.90
N ASN A 98 15.29 7.06 -7.35
CA ASN A 98 16.68 6.69 -7.57
C ASN A 98 16.82 5.16 -7.64
N ASN A 99 17.80 4.69 -8.43
CA ASN A 99 18.09 3.26 -8.58
C ASN A 99 18.66 2.57 -7.34
N ASP A 100 19.08 3.35 -6.34
CA ASP A 100 19.58 2.84 -5.06
C ASP A 100 18.49 2.76 -3.98
N TYR A 101 17.28 3.23 -4.27
CA TYR A 101 16.16 3.23 -3.33
C TYR A 101 15.28 1.99 -3.48
N ILE A 102 14.65 1.60 -2.36
CA ILE A 102 13.59 0.60 -2.30
C ILE A 102 12.35 1.17 -2.99
N TYR A 103 11.63 0.32 -3.72
CA TYR A 103 10.37 0.71 -4.34
C TYR A 103 9.30 1.01 -3.28
N LEU A 104 8.50 2.03 -3.56
CA LEU A 104 7.25 2.31 -2.89
C LEU A 104 6.11 1.81 -3.79
N THR A 105 5.23 0.97 -3.23
CA THR A 105 3.96 0.66 -3.88
C THR A 105 3.04 1.89 -3.80
N GLU A 106 2.54 2.34 -4.95
CA GLU A 106 1.64 3.48 -5.05
C GLU A 106 0.48 3.20 -6.00
N ILE A 107 -0.62 3.95 -5.86
CA ILE A 107 -1.66 4.03 -6.86
C ILE A 107 -1.41 5.23 -7.75
N THR A 108 -1.35 5.02 -9.07
CA THR A 108 -1.30 6.06 -10.10
C THR A 108 -2.59 6.09 -10.91
N SER A 109 -2.73 7.13 -11.75
CA SER A 109 -3.95 7.38 -12.54
C SER A 109 -5.26 7.26 -11.73
N PRO A 110 -5.35 7.91 -10.54
CA PRO A 110 -6.51 7.80 -9.68
C PRO A 110 -7.77 8.34 -10.37
N ARG A 111 -8.88 7.63 -10.21
CA ARG A 111 -10.18 7.95 -10.81
C ARG A 111 -11.32 7.49 -9.90
N ASN A 112 -12.54 7.90 -10.23
CA ASN A 112 -13.75 7.54 -9.47
C ASN A 112 -13.63 7.83 -7.97
N ILE A 113 -12.98 8.95 -7.62
CA ILE A 113 -12.78 9.34 -6.23
C ILE A 113 -14.12 9.79 -5.65
N VAL A 114 -14.52 9.16 -4.55
CA VAL A 114 -15.75 9.49 -3.82
C VAL A 114 -15.41 9.72 -2.36
N VAL A 115 -15.73 10.92 -1.84
CA VAL A 115 -15.64 11.22 -0.40
C VAL A 115 -16.86 10.61 0.30
N LYS A 116 -16.61 9.64 1.19
CA LYS A 116 -17.63 8.91 1.97
C LYS A 116 -18.00 9.67 3.24
N SER A 117 -17.02 10.29 3.88
CA SER A 117 -17.18 11.15 5.05
C SER A 117 -15.98 12.09 5.18
N SER A 118 -16.16 13.20 5.87
CA SER A 118 -15.14 14.23 6.09
C SER A 118 -14.91 14.50 7.58
N ASP A 119 -13.84 15.24 7.90
CA ASP A 119 -13.48 15.67 9.25
C ASP A 119 -13.24 14.54 10.26
N ASN A 120 -12.96 13.32 9.77
CA ASN A 120 -12.67 12.18 10.63
C ASN A 120 -11.36 12.42 11.38
N LYS A 121 -11.42 12.40 12.71
CA LYS A 121 -10.24 12.60 13.55
C LYS A 121 -9.42 11.32 13.61
N PHE A 122 -8.10 11.48 13.50
CA PHE A 122 -7.15 10.41 13.70
C PHE A 122 -5.95 10.91 14.50
N LYS A 123 -5.26 9.95 15.14
CA LYS A 123 -4.03 10.20 15.87
C LYS A 123 -2.85 9.69 15.04
N PRO A 124 -1.88 10.55 14.69
CA PRO A 124 -0.60 10.12 14.13
C PRO A 124 0.15 9.21 15.10
N LYS A 125 0.90 8.23 14.58
CA LYS A 125 1.77 7.36 15.38
C LYS A 125 3.23 7.82 15.30
N VAL A 126 3.92 7.86 16.45
CA VAL A 126 5.37 8.14 16.52
C VAL A 126 6.16 6.83 16.57
N ILE A 127 7.15 6.67 15.68
CA ILE A 127 7.99 5.46 15.63
C ILE A 127 8.70 5.21 16.96
N GLY A 128 8.70 3.97 17.43
CA GLY A 128 9.43 3.56 18.64
C GLY A 128 8.84 4.08 19.94
N LYS A 129 7.74 4.86 19.87
CA LYS A 129 6.90 5.26 21.00
C LYS A 129 5.53 4.60 20.90
N ASP A 130 4.85 4.78 19.76
CA ASP A 130 3.54 4.20 19.47
C ASP A 130 3.65 2.96 18.57
N THR A 131 4.86 2.63 18.09
CA THR A 131 5.17 1.43 17.29
C THR A 131 6.37 0.67 17.88
N PRO A 132 6.58 -0.62 17.51
CA PRO A 132 7.79 -1.35 17.87
C PRO A 132 9.06 -0.60 17.43
N GLN A 133 10.17 -0.84 18.13
CA GLN A 133 11.45 -0.27 17.71
C GLN A 133 11.94 -0.97 16.45
N PRO A 134 12.43 -0.21 15.43
CA PRO A 134 13.03 -0.81 14.26
C PRO A 134 14.19 -1.74 14.65
N PRO A 135 14.30 -2.94 14.06
CA PRO A 135 15.48 -3.77 14.21
C PRO A 135 16.74 -3.03 13.71
N ARG A 136 17.85 -3.14 14.46
CA ARG A 136 19.10 -2.39 14.17
C ARG A 136 20.33 -3.27 13.95
N LYS A 137 20.17 -4.60 14.00
CA LYS A 137 21.30 -5.54 13.95
C LYS A 137 21.46 -6.20 12.57
N GLN A 138 20.35 -6.47 11.89
CA GLN A 138 20.32 -7.10 10.57
C GLN A 138 19.48 -6.22 9.64
N PHE A 139 19.94 -6.02 8.40
CA PHE A 139 19.24 -5.15 7.45
C PHE A 139 18.27 -5.93 6.58
N SER A 140 18.67 -7.10 6.07
CA SER A 140 17.85 -7.97 5.25
C SER A 140 18.10 -9.46 5.53
N LYS A 141 17.15 -10.32 5.18
CA LYS A 141 17.35 -11.78 5.18
C LYS A 141 18.47 -12.24 4.26
N LEU A 142 18.77 -11.46 3.23
CA LEU A 142 19.75 -11.79 2.20
C LEU A 142 21.19 -11.57 2.69
N ASP A 143 21.38 -10.89 3.82
CA ASP A 143 22.71 -10.61 4.39
C ASP A 143 23.33 -11.85 5.07
N GLY A 144 22.57 -12.95 5.26
CA GLY A 144 23.10 -14.19 5.84
C GLY A 144 23.65 -14.07 7.27
N GLY A 145 23.43 -12.92 7.95
CA GLY A 145 23.98 -12.60 9.26
C GLY A 145 25.31 -11.82 9.24
N ASP A 146 25.88 -11.57 8.06
CA ASP A 146 27.09 -10.74 7.89
C ASP A 146 26.84 -9.62 6.87
N ILE A 147 26.56 -8.43 7.39
CA ILE A 147 26.28 -7.22 6.59
C ILE A 147 27.50 -6.73 5.80
N PHE A 148 28.70 -7.22 6.12
CA PHE A 148 29.96 -6.89 5.44
C PHE A 148 30.51 -8.06 4.62
N GLY A 149 29.74 -9.15 4.51
CA GLY A 149 30.12 -10.33 3.77
C GLY A 149 30.41 -10.00 2.30
N VAL A 150 31.49 -10.57 1.77
CA VAL A 150 31.90 -10.41 0.37
C VAL A 150 31.76 -11.74 -0.38
N PRO A 151 31.34 -11.72 -1.66
CA PRO A 151 30.96 -10.54 -2.45
C PRO A 151 29.63 -9.93 -1.97
N ASN A 152 29.59 -8.60 -1.87
CA ASN A 152 28.39 -7.86 -1.46
C ASN A 152 27.52 -7.54 -2.68
N ALA A 153 26.21 -7.36 -2.47
CA ALA A 153 25.23 -7.08 -3.53
C ALA A 153 24.90 -8.23 -4.52
N GLU A 154 25.28 -9.47 -4.22
CA GLU A 154 24.90 -10.66 -5.02
C GLU A 154 23.39 -10.99 -4.95
N SER A 155 22.62 -10.32 -4.08
CA SER A 155 21.17 -10.53 -3.96
C SER A 155 20.45 -9.21 -3.70
N ARG A 156 19.84 -8.63 -4.74
CA ARG A 156 19.06 -7.39 -4.61
C ARG A 156 17.66 -7.71 -4.07
N ILE A 157 17.28 -7.07 -2.96
CA ILE A 157 15.97 -7.27 -2.29
C ILE A 157 14.77 -7.16 -3.23
N SER A 158 14.78 -6.22 -4.17
CA SER A 158 13.67 -6.07 -5.14
C SER A 158 13.70 -7.11 -6.28
N GLU A 159 14.84 -7.75 -6.55
CA GLU A 159 14.93 -8.83 -7.54
C GLU A 159 14.48 -10.16 -6.95
N VAL A 160 14.92 -10.46 -5.72
CA VAL A 160 14.51 -11.67 -5.00
C VAL A 160 13.08 -11.55 -4.47
N ASN A 161 12.66 -10.33 -4.12
CA ASN A 161 11.36 -10.01 -3.52
C ASN A 161 11.00 -10.93 -2.34
N PRO A 162 11.86 -11.06 -1.29
CA PRO A 162 11.59 -11.98 -0.20
C PRO A 162 10.37 -11.55 0.61
N LYS A 163 9.75 -12.51 1.32
CA LYS A 163 8.73 -12.20 2.33
C LYS A 163 9.35 -11.35 3.45
N LEU A 164 8.62 -10.31 3.85
CA LEU A 164 9.00 -9.39 4.91
C LEU A 164 9.04 -10.10 6.27
N GLN A 165 10.02 -9.74 7.09
CA GLN A 165 10.16 -10.10 8.49
C GLN A 165 10.50 -8.83 9.32
N PRO A 166 9.55 -7.88 9.48
CA PRO A 166 9.81 -6.54 10.06
C PRO A 166 10.24 -6.54 11.53
N ASN A 167 10.02 -7.64 12.24
CA ASN A 167 10.50 -7.83 13.62
C ASN A 167 11.99 -8.25 13.68
N THR A 168 12.57 -8.65 12.55
CA THR A 168 13.93 -9.20 12.46
C THR A 168 14.85 -8.27 11.68
N TYR A 169 14.39 -7.77 10.53
CA TYR A 169 15.21 -7.02 9.58
C TYR A 169 14.78 -5.56 9.49
N GLY A 170 15.76 -4.66 9.57
CA GLY A 170 15.53 -3.22 9.61
C GLY A 170 14.92 -2.66 8.32
N LEU A 171 15.26 -3.21 7.14
CA LEU A 171 14.70 -2.74 5.87
C LEU A 171 13.23 -3.14 5.69
N ASP A 172 12.84 -4.28 6.26
CA ASP A 172 11.47 -4.79 6.22
C ASP A 172 10.52 -3.93 7.08
N PHE A 173 11.06 -3.24 8.10
CA PHE A 173 10.30 -2.35 9.00
C PHE A 173 9.77 -1.09 8.31
N LEU A 174 10.46 -0.60 7.30
CA LEU A 174 10.16 0.68 6.63
C LEU A 174 8.96 0.59 5.67
N GLY A 175 8.39 -0.61 5.50
CA GLY A 175 7.20 -0.83 4.69
C GLY A 175 5.92 -0.27 5.29
N GLU A 176 5.87 0.11 6.57
CA GLU A 176 4.70 0.82 7.15
C GLU A 176 4.76 2.32 6.83
N PRO A 177 3.83 2.90 6.04
CA PRO A 177 3.59 4.33 6.04
C PRO A 177 2.94 4.63 7.37
N LEU A 178 3.76 5.21 8.23
CA LEU A 178 3.39 5.67 9.54
C LEU A 178 2.37 6.80 9.38
N GLY A 179 1.10 6.41 9.43
CA GLY A 179 -0.06 7.29 9.56
C GLY A 179 -0.85 6.94 10.81
#